data_AF-A0A096DGL9-F1
#
_entry.id   AF-A0A096DGL9-F1
#
_cell.length_a   1.000
_cell.length_b   1.000
_cell.length_c   1.000
_cell.angle_alpha   90.00
_cell.angle_beta   90.00
_cell.angle_gamma   90.00
#
_symmetry.space_group_name_H-M   'P 1'
#
loop_
_entity.id
_entity.type
_entity.pdbx_description
1 polymer ?
#
loop_
_entity_poly.entity_id
_entity_poly.type
_entity_poly.pdbx_seq_one_letter_code
_entity_poly.pdbx_strand_id
1 'polypeptide(L)' 'MNPEMLERLVRVPMPYGKYKGRLIADLPGNYLNWFAREGFPKGEIGQLLALMQELDHNGLSGLLEPIRKAAGLPPRAQE' A
#
# COMPACT_ATOMS: atom_id res chain seq x y z
N MET A 1 5.13 -12.72 -10.05
CA MET A 1 4.73 -11.79 -8.96
C MET A 1 5.31 -12.33 -7.67
N ASN A 2 6.07 -11.53 -6.94
CA ASN A 2 6.70 -11.97 -5.69
C ASN A 2 5.70 -11.78 -4.54
N PRO A 3 5.25 -12.86 -3.86
CA PRO A 3 4.32 -12.77 -2.73
C PRO A 3 4.88 -11.89 -1.59
N GLU A 4 6.20 -11.80 -1.47
CA GLU A 4 6.89 -10.92 -0.53
C GLU A 4 6.52 -9.45 -0.69
N MET A 5 6.20 -8.98 -1.90
CA MET A 5 5.79 -7.57 -2.08
C MET A 5 4.45 -7.29 -1.43
N LEU A 6 3.50 -8.23 -1.48
CA LEU A 6 2.18 -8.08 -0.86
C LEU A 6 2.30 -8.06 0.67
N GLU A 7 3.16 -8.89 1.25
CA GLU A 7 3.48 -8.83 2.68
C GLU A 7 4.11 -7.50 3.06
N ARG A 8 4.95 -6.94 2.19
CA ARG A 8 5.61 -5.66 2.43
C ARG A 8 4.64 -4.49 2.34
N LEU A 9 3.64 -4.51 1.47
CA LEU A 9 2.57 -3.51 1.44
C LEU A 9 1.90 -3.33 2.81
N VAL A 10 1.69 -4.44 3.52
CA VAL A 10 0.97 -4.45 4.80
C VAL A 10 1.87 -4.27 6.01
N ARG A 11 3.20 -4.35 5.85
CA ARG A 11 4.18 -4.20 6.94
C ARG A 11 4.99 -2.92 6.88
N VAL A 12 5.21 -2.39 5.68
CA VAL A 12 6.07 -1.22 5.47
C VAL A 12 5.24 0.05 5.75
N PRO A 13 5.61 0.84 6.77
CA PRO A 13 5.06 2.17 6.96
C PRO A 13 5.66 3.14 5.95
N MET A 14 4.88 4.13 5.56
CA MET A 14 5.32 5.21 4.71
C MET A 14 6.44 6.00 5.43
N PRO A 15 7.65 6.12 4.86
CA PRO A 15 8.79 6.73 5.55
C PRO A 15 8.76 8.27 5.54
N TYR A 16 7.98 8.89 4.66
CA TYR A 16 7.90 10.34 4.47
C TYR A 16 6.51 10.80 3.98
N GLY A 17 6.32 12.12 3.89
CA GLY A 17 5.08 12.72 3.40
C GLY A 17 3.99 12.87 4.47
N LYS A 18 2.78 13.18 4.02
CA LYS A 18 1.62 13.46 4.88
C LYS A 18 1.20 12.26 5.74
N TYR A 19 1.34 11.04 5.20
CA TYR A 19 0.95 9.80 5.86
C TYR A 19 2.15 9.06 6.48
N LYS A 20 3.21 9.78 6.86
CA LYS A 20 4.39 9.17 7.48
C LYS A 20 3.98 8.35 8.71
N GLY A 21 4.48 7.11 8.77
CA GLY A 21 4.16 6.14 9.83
C GLY A 21 2.91 5.30 9.57
N ARG A 22 2.09 5.64 8.56
CA ARG A 22 0.95 4.82 8.13
C ARG A 22 1.42 3.71 7.19
N LEU A 23 0.87 2.50 7.33
CA LEU A 23 1.17 1.39 6.43
C LEU A 23 0.79 1.74 4.99
N ILE A 24 1.59 1.26 4.01
CA ILE A 24 1.31 1.50 2.59
C ILE A 24 -0.07 0.94 2.20
N ALA A 25 -0.44 -0.23 2.73
CA ALA A 25 -1.76 -0.82 2.56
C ALA A 25 -2.92 0.03 3.13
N ASP A 26 -2.63 0.93 4.07
CA ASP A 26 -3.60 1.82 4.72
C ASP A 26 -3.58 3.24 4.13
N LEU A 27 -2.84 3.46 3.04
CA LEU A 27 -2.87 4.73 2.33
C LEU A 27 -4.21 4.90 1.60
N PRO A 28 -4.77 6.13 1.60
CA PRO A 28 -6.01 6.40 0.91
C PRO A 28 -5.79 6.45 -0.61
N GLY A 29 -6.77 5.95 -1.37
CA GLY A 29 -6.68 5.85 -2.84
C GLY A 29 -6.46 7.21 -3.53
N ASN A 30 -6.98 8.30 -2.97
CA ASN A 30 -6.73 9.65 -3.49
C ASN A 30 -5.24 10.04 -3.47
N TYR A 31 -4.49 9.59 -2.47
CA TYR A 31 -3.07 9.85 -2.31
C TYR A 31 -2.24 8.99 -3.26
N LEU A 32 -2.62 7.73 -3.43
CA LEU A 32 -2.04 6.84 -4.42
C LEU A 32 -2.27 7.38 -5.85
N ASN A 33 -3.47 7.90 -6.13
CA ASN A 33 -3.80 8.43 -7.46
C ASN A 33 -3.06 9.74 -7.75
N TRP A 34 -2.84 10.57 -6.72
CA TRP A 34 -1.96 11.72 -6.83
C TRP A 34 -0.52 11.28 -7.19
N PHE A 35 0.03 10.26 -6.52
CA PHE A 35 1.33 9.69 -6.87
C PHE A 35 1.38 9.08 -8.27
N ALA A 36 0.29 8.46 -8.75
CA ALA A 36 0.21 7.94 -10.10
C ALA A 36 0.30 9.04 -11.17
N ARG A 37 -0.13 10.27 -10.82
CA ARG A 37 -0.08 11.45 -11.70
C ARG A 37 1.25 12.20 -11.60
N GLU A 38 1.80 12.32 -10.39
CA GLU A 38 3.06 13.03 -10.16
C GLU A 38 4.29 12.16 -10.50
N GLY A 39 4.18 10.85 -10.24
CA GLY A 39 5.23 9.86 -10.43
C GLY A 39 5.65 9.22 -9.11
N PHE A 40 5.88 7.91 -9.14
CA PHE A 40 6.36 7.18 -7.97
C PHE A 40 7.86 7.41 -7.74
N PRO A 41 8.31 7.52 -6.48
CA PRO A 41 9.71 7.68 -6.15
C PRO A 41 10.52 6.46 -6.61
N LYS A 42 11.79 6.64 -7.00
CA LYS A 42 12.62 5.49 -7.39
C LYS A 42 12.92 4.58 -6.19
N GLY A 43 13.03 3.30 -6.48
CA GLY A 43 13.36 2.27 -5.51
C GLY A 43 12.13 1.61 -4.91
N GLU A 44 12.37 0.95 -3.80
CA GLU A 44 11.46 -0.04 -3.24
C GLU A 44 10.11 0.54 -2.79
N ILE A 45 10.12 1.74 -2.21
CA ILE A 45 8.88 2.42 -1.77
C ILE A 45 7.99 2.77 -2.97
N GLY A 46 8.55 3.28 -4.07
CA GLY A 46 7.74 3.58 -5.24
C GLY A 46 7.18 2.34 -5.92
N GLN A 47 7.92 1.22 -5.91
CA GLN A 47 7.40 -0.06 -6.40
C GLN A 47 6.21 -0.53 -5.55
N LEU A 48 6.29 -0.40 -4.23
CA LEU A 48 5.18 -0.70 -3.32
C LEU A 48 3.99 0.23 -3.55
N LEU A 49 4.21 1.54 -3.71
CA LEU A 49 3.13 2.50 -3.98
C LEU A 49 2.45 2.25 -5.33
N ALA A 50 3.23 1.95 -6.37
CA ALA A 50 2.70 1.60 -7.69
C ALA A 50 1.85 0.33 -7.60
N LEU A 51 2.37 -0.72 -6.95
CA LEU A 51 1.63 -1.97 -6.74
C LEU A 51 0.34 -1.75 -5.94
N MET A 52 0.40 -0.93 -4.88
CA MET A 52 -0.78 -0.60 -4.08
C MET A 52 -1.82 0.15 -4.92
N GLN A 53 -1.38 1.10 -5.77
CA GLN A 53 -2.29 1.78 -6.67
C GLN A 53 -2.90 0.81 -7.69
N GLU A 54 -2.12 -0.10 -8.27
CA GLU A 54 -2.68 -1.09 -9.20
C GLU A 54 -3.73 -1.96 -8.50
N LEU A 55 -3.46 -2.41 -7.27
CA LEU A 55 -4.43 -3.18 -6.49
C LEU A 55 -5.70 -2.39 -6.18
N ASP A 56 -5.57 -1.13 -5.77
CA ASP A 56 -6.70 -0.24 -5.47
C ASP A 56 -7.53 0.07 -6.72
N HIS A 57 -6.86 0.37 -7.85
CA HIS A 57 -7.50 0.66 -9.13
C HIS A 57 -8.28 -0.54 -9.68
N ASN A 58 -7.79 -1.75 -9.46
CA ASN A 58 -8.46 -2.99 -9.85
C ASN A 58 -9.48 -3.50 -8.81
N GLY A 59 -9.68 -2.81 -7.68
CA GLY A 59 -10.57 -3.27 -6.61
C GLY A 59 -10.07 -4.53 -5.87
N LEU A 60 -8.77 -4.83 -5.98
CA LEU A 60 -8.11 -6.02 -5.42
C LEU A 60 -7.50 -5.78 -4.03
N SER A 61 -7.70 -4.61 -3.43
CA SER A 61 -7.18 -4.33 -2.07
C SER A 61 -7.67 -5.32 -1.01
N GLY A 62 -8.84 -5.93 -1.21
CA GLY A 62 -9.36 -6.99 -0.34
C GLY A 62 -8.46 -8.24 -0.27
N LEU A 63 -7.61 -8.47 -1.28
CA LEU A 63 -6.62 -9.55 -1.26
C LEU A 63 -5.57 -9.38 -0.15
N LEU A 64 -5.41 -8.16 0.38
CA LEU A 64 -4.50 -7.89 1.49
C LEU A 64 -5.10 -8.25 2.86
N GLU A 65 -6.42 -8.41 2.97
CA GLU A 65 -7.09 -8.78 4.22
C GLU A 65 -6.62 -10.13 4.80
N PRO A 66 -6.61 -11.24 4.04
CA PRO A 66 -6.09 -12.52 4.56
C PRO A 66 -4.62 -12.43 4.94
N ILE A 67 -3.83 -11.63 4.22
CA ILE A 67 -2.39 -11.41 4.52
C ILE A 67 -2.23 -10.64 5.83
N ARG A 68 -3.05 -9.59 6.05
CA ARG A 68 -3.06 -8.80 7.29
C ARG A 68 -3.49 -9.65 8.48
N LYS A 69 -4.52 -10.48 8.30
CA LYS A 69 -4.97 -11.43 9.32
C LYS A 69 -3.88 -12.44 9.68
N ALA A 70 -3.19 -13.00 8.69
CA ALA A 70 -2.06 -13.90 8.92
C ALA A 70 -0.88 -13.21 9.64
N ALA A 71 -0.68 -11.91 9.38
CA ALA A 71 0.33 -11.08 10.04
C ALA A 71 -0.10 -10.54 11.42
N GLY A 72 -1.32 -10.83 11.89
CA GLY A 72 -1.84 -10.31 13.16
C GLY A 72 -2.14 -8.80 13.15
N LEU A 73 -2.31 -8.19 11.98
CA LEU A 73 -2.60 -6.78 11.82
C LEU A 73 -4.12 -6.50 11.87
N PRO A 74 -4.55 -5.36 12.45
CA PRO A 74 -5.96 -4.96 12.47
C PRO A 74 -6.48 -4.75 11.03
N PRO A 75 -7.80 -4.76 10.76
CA PRO A 75 -8.38 -4.49 9.43
C PRO A 75 -7.96 -3.13 8.85
N ARG A 76 -8.12 -2.94 7.53
CA ARG A 76 -7.64 -1.73 6.84
C ARG A 76 -8.35 -0.54 7.47
N ALA A 77 -7.60 0.51 7.80
CA ALA A 77 -8.15 1.77 8.24
C ALA A 77 -8.91 2.38 7.05
N GLN A 78 -10.21 2.09 6.98
CA GLN A 78 -11.14 2.76 6.08
C GLN A 78 -11.49 4.10 6.72
N GLU A 79 -10.94 5.17 6.18
CA GLU A 79 -11.37 6.55 6.47
C GLU A 79 -12.59 6.92 5.62
#